data_AF-A0A1Z4QD93-F1
#
_entry.id   AF-A0A1Z4QD93-F1
#
_cell.length_a   1.000
_cell.length_b   1.000
_cell.length_c   1.000
_cell.angle_alpha   90.00
_cell.angle_beta   90.00
_cell.angle_gamma   90.00
#
_symmetry.space_group_name_H-M   'P 1'
#
loop_
_entity.id
_entity.type
_entity.pdbx_description
1 polymer ?
#
loop_
_entity_poly.entity_id
_entity_poly.type
_entity_poly.pdbx_seq_one_letter_code
_entity_poly.pdbx_strand_id
1 'polypeptide(L)'
;MGVATDTRTRFYSRQYLKKLVNTDDIWEVRIQFGNDIFRLLGFFDNDNLVILTNGFVKKTQKTPSQEIELAEQRKRNYLNRKERTENE
;
A
#
# COMPACT_ATOMS: atom_id res chain seq x y z
N MET A 1 9.80 -9.08 -23.26
CA MET A 1 10.05 -9.11 -21.80
C MET A 1 8.75 -8.63 -21.14
N GLY A 2 7.87 -9.56 -20.81
CA GLY A 2 6.51 -9.25 -20.37
C GLY A 2 6.52 -8.58 -19.00
N VAL A 3 5.97 -7.37 -18.91
CA VAL A 3 5.71 -6.72 -17.63
C VAL A 3 4.67 -7.59 -16.93
N ALA A 4 5.02 -8.23 -15.81
CA ALA A 4 4.08 -8.99 -15.00
C ALA A 4 2.99 -8.02 -14.54
N THR A 5 1.88 -7.95 -15.27
CA THR A 5 0.74 -7.12 -14.89
C THR A 5 0.06 -7.81 -13.72
N ASP A 6 0.22 -7.22 -12.55
CA ASP A 6 -0.49 -7.63 -11.34
C ASP A 6 -1.99 -7.76 -11.65
N THR A 7 -2.50 -8.99 -11.57
CA THR A 7 -3.88 -9.35 -11.93
C THR A 7 -4.91 -8.63 -11.05
N ARG A 8 -4.52 -8.10 -9.89
CA ARG A 8 -5.39 -7.33 -8.98
C ARG A 8 -5.76 -5.96 -9.55
N THR A 9 -4.94 -5.39 -10.44
CA THR A 9 -5.23 -4.12 -11.12
C THR A 9 -6.45 -4.18 -12.06
N ARG A 10 -6.94 -5.39 -12.39
CA ARG A 10 -8.15 -5.59 -13.21
C ARG A 10 -9.44 -5.38 -12.43
N PHE A 11 -9.41 -5.57 -11.11
CA PHE A 11 -10.61 -5.51 -10.26
C PHE A 11 -10.77 -4.16 -9.56
N TYR A 12 -9.67 -3.44 -9.30
CA TYR A 12 -9.71 -2.17 -8.59
C TYR A 12 -9.40 -1.00 -9.54
N SER A 13 -10.32 -0.03 -9.59
CA SER A 13 -10.09 1.20 -10.34
C SER A 13 -8.87 1.94 -9.78
N ARG A 14 -7.97 2.37 -10.67
CA ARG A 14 -6.78 3.20 -10.35
C ARG A 14 -7.13 4.50 -9.64
N GLN A 15 -8.41 4.91 -9.68
CA GLN A 15 -8.90 6.08 -8.96
C GLN A 15 -8.93 5.87 -7.46
N TYR A 16 -9.17 4.64 -6.99
CA TYR A 16 -9.32 4.31 -5.57
C TYR A 16 -8.15 3.52 -5.01
N LEU A 17 -7.48 2.72 -5.83
CA LEU A 17 -6.38 1.87 -5.39
C LEU A 17 -5.30 1.81 -6.46
N LYS A 18 -4.05 2.05 -6.07
CA LYS A 18 -2.92 2.08 -7.00
C LYS A 18 -1.70 1.38 -6.40
N LYS A 19 -1.16 0.39 -7.10
CA LYS A 19 0.16 -0.17 -6.78
C LYS A 19 1.26 0.85 -7.08
N LEU A 20 2.16 1.07 -6.13
CA LEU A 20 3.32 1.95 -6.30
C LEU A 20 4.46 1.17 -6.98
N VAL A 21 5.14 1.83 -7.91
CA VAL A 21 6.31 1.26 -8.60
C VAL A 21 7.57 1.49 -7.77
N ASN A 22 8.56 0.61 -7.90
CA ASN A 22 9.83 0.68 -7.17
C ASN A 22 9.64 0.70 -5.64
N THR A 23 8.69 -0.10 -5.15
CA THR A 23 8.43 -0.31 -3.72
C THR A 23 8.35 -1.81 -3.44
N ASP A 24 8.50 -2.20 -2.19
CA ASP A 24 8.25 -3.56 -1.72
C ASP A 24 6.72 -3.83 -1.62
N ASP A 25 6.07 -3.93 -2.78
CA ASP A 25 4.64 -4.23 -2.95
C ASP A 25 3.71 -3.33 -2.12
N ILE A 26 3.98 -2.02 -2.13
CA ILE A 26 3.15 -1.02 -1.47
C ILE A 26 2.01 -0.57 -2.39
N TRP A 27 0.83 -0.47 -1.80
CA TRP A 27 -0.41 -0.02 -2.41
C TRP A 27 -0.87 1.29 -1.79
N GLU A 28 -1.39 2.18 -2.63
CA GLU A 28 -1.95 3.48 -2.27
C GLU A 28 -3.47 3.45 -2.41
N VAL A 29 -4.17 3.55 -1.27
CA VAL A 29 -5.61 3.84 -1.23
C VAL A 29 -5.82 5.34 -1.37
N ARG A 30 -6.72 5.72 -2.27
CA ARG A 30 -6.99 7.10 -2.64
C ARG A 30 -8.37 7.50 -2.14
N ILE A 31 -8.37 8.42 -1.17
CA ILE A 31 -9.58 8.94 -0.56
C ILE A 31 -9.69 10.43 -0.88
N GLN A 32 -10.88 10.86 -1.26
CA GLN A 32 -11.24 12.27 -1.36
C GLN A 32 -12.47 12.48 -0.48
N PHE A 33 -12.35 13.39 0.48
CA PHE A 33 -13.42 13.72 1.42
C PHE A 33 -13.59 15.24 1.45
N GLY A 34 -14.66 15.73 0.84
CA GLY A 34 -14.83 17.16 0.58
C GLY A 34 -13.66 17.70 -0.27
N ASN A 35 -13.00 18.73 0.25
CA ASN A 35 -11.82 19.33 -0.39
C ASN A 35 -10.50 18.65 -0.01
N ASP A 36 -10.52 17.76 0.98
CA ASP A 36 -9.31 17.09 1.45
C ASP A 36 -9.06 15.80 0.68
N ILE A 37 -7.78 15.58 0.37
CA ILE A 37 -7.32 14.42 -0.38
C ILE A 37 -6.37 13.65 0.52
N PHE A 38 -6.76 12.44 0.90
CA PHE A 38 -5.95 11.55 1.75
C PHE A 38 -5.39 10.39 0.94
N ARG A 39 -4.20 9.96 1.30
CA ARG A 39 -3.58 8.75 0.77
C ARG A 39 -3.20 7.86 1.92
N LEU A 40 -3.65 6.61 1.86
CA LEU A 40 -3.25 5.57 2.82
C LEU A 40 -2.32 4.63 2.08
N LEU A 41 -1.18 4.33 2.69
CA LEU A 41 -0.26 3.32 2.19
C LEU A 41 -0.47 2.02 2.97
N GLY A 42 -0.25 0.91 2.28
CA GLY A 42 -0.46 -0.41 2.83
C GLY A 42 0.00 -1.50 1.88
N PHE A 43 -0.33 -2.74 2.22
CA PHE A 43 -0.02 -3.91 1.41
C PHE A 43 -1.12 -4.95 1.57
N PHE A 44 -1.17 -5.90 0.63
CA PHE A 44 -2.04 -7.06 0.74
C PHE A 44 -1.32 -8.15 1.54
N ASP A 45 -2.03 -8.69 2.52
CA ASP A 45 -1.69 -9.97 3.13
C ASP A 45 -2.63 -11.03 2.55
N ASN A 46 -2.06 -12.05 1.91
CA ASN A 46 -2.81 -12.98 1.04
C ASN A 46 -3.62 -12.23 -0.04
N ASP A 47 -4.82 -12.71 -0.37
CA ASP A 47 -5.64 -12.17 -1.48
C ASP A 47 -6.73 -11.19 -1.04
N ASN A 48 -7.19 -11.27 0.21
CA ASN A 48 -8.41 -10.59 0.65
C ASN A 48 -8.22 -9.64 1.85
N LEU A 49 -7.01 -9.56 2.41
CA LEU A 49 -6.73 -8.69 3.55
C LEU A 49 -5.82 -7.54 3.12
N VAL A 50 -6.28 -6.31 3.31
CA VAL A 50 -5.47 -5.10 3.09
C VAL A 50 -5.06 -4.55 4.45
N ILE A 51 -3.75 -4.45 4.69
CA ILE A 51 -3.19 -3.84 5.88
C ILE A 51 -2.77 -2.41 5.54
N LEU A 52 -3.44 -1.43 6.16
CA LEU A 52 -3.11 -0.01 6.01
C LEU A 52 -2.12 0.41 7.10
N THR A 53 -0.94 0.85 6.69
CA THR A 53 0.17 1.10 7.61
C THR A 53 0.23 2.55 8.06
N ASN A 54 0.00 3.51 7.16
CA ASN A 54 0.10 4.95 7.42
C ASN A 54 -0.76 5.72 6.43
N GLY A 55 -1.02 6.99 6.77
CA GLY A 55 -1.80 7.89 5.93
C GLY A 55 -1.32 9.32 6.03
N PHE A 56 -1.47 10.06 4.93
CA PHE A 56 -1.07 11.46 4.86
C PHE A 56 -2.09 12.28 4.06
N VAL A 57 -2.20 13.55 4.43
CA VAL A 57 -2.91 14.56 3.61
C VAL A 57 -2.03 14.89 2.42
N LYS A 58 -2.59 14.74 1.22
CA LYS A 58 -1.88 15.03 -0.02
C LYS A 58 -1.67 16.53 -0.16
N LYS A 59 -0.48 17.00 0.20
CA LYS A 59 -0.02 18.39 -0.01
C LYS A 59 0.74 18.57 -1.32
N THR A 60 1.23 17.48 -1.91
CA THR A 60 2.06 17.47 -3.11
C THR A 60 1.58 16.40 -4.12
N GLN A 61 1.97 16.50 -5.38
CA GLN A 61 1.53 15.56 -6.42
C GLN A 61 2.09 14.14 -6.22
N LYS A 62 3.34 14.04 -5.74
CA LYS A 62 4.06 12.79 -5.51
C LYS A 62 3.89 12.31 -4.06
N THR A 63 3.79 10.99 -3.89
CA THR A 63 3.87 10.33 -2.58
C THR A 63 5.24 10.64 -1.96
N PRO A 64 5.32 11.21 -0.74
CA PRO A 64 6.61 11.46 -0.09
C PRO A 64 7.36 10.16 0.16
N SER A 65 8.67 10.11 -0.14
CA SER A 65 9.48 8.88 0.03
C SER A 65 9.48 8.37 1.47
N GLN A 66 9.47 9.27 2.45
CA GLN A 66 9.43 8.93 3.87
C GLN A 66 8.17 8.12 4.25
N GLU A 67 7.02 8.40 3.61
CA GLU A 67 5.79 7.65 3.84
C GLU A 67 5.89 6.23 3.27
N ILE A 68 6.58 6.06 2.15
CA ILE A 68 6.83 4.75 1.52
C ILE A 68 7.78 3.94 2.40
N GLU A 69 8.91 4.51 2.81
CA GLU A 69 9.89 3.85 3.68
C GLU A 69 9.24 3.40 5.01
N LEU A 70 8.38 4.25 5.58
CA LEU A 70 7.61 3.92 6.79
C LEU A 70 6.63 2.75 6.55
N ALA A 71 5.94 2.73 5.40
CA ALA A 71 5.03 1.65 5.05
C ALA A 71 5.78 0.31 4.92
N GLU A 72 6.93 0.31 4.23
CA GLU A 72 7.77 -0.89 4.06
C GLU A 72 8.35 -1.38 5.41
N GLN A 73 8.78 -0.46 6.28
CA GLN A 73 9.21 -0.81 7.63
C GLN A 73 8.09 -1.48 8.43
N ARG A 74 6.87 -0.92 8.37
CA ARG A 74 5.69 -1.47 9.07
C ARG A 74 5.26 -2.82 8.49
N LYS A 75 5.34 -3.00 7.17
CA LYS A 75 5.13 -4.29 6.49
C LYS A 75 6.08 -5.36 6.99
N ARG A 76 7.40 -5.09 7.00
CA ARG A 76 8.41 -6.02 7.53
C ARG A 76 8.12 -6.42 8.98
N ASN A 77 7.78 -5.44 9.81
CA ASN A 77 7.43 -5.70 11.21
C ASN A 77 6.19 -6.58 11.37
N TYR A 78 5.16 -6.38 10.52
CA TYR A 78 3.95 -7.21 10.51
C TYR A 78 4.27 -8.65 10.13
N LEU A 79 5.00 -8.87 9.02
CA LEU A 79 5.34 -10.20 8.53
C LEU A 79 6.19 -10.97 9.55
N ASN A 80 7.20 -10.33 10.15
CA ASN A 80 8.02 -10.93 11.19
C ASN A 80 7.21 -11.36 12.43
N ARG A 81 6.15 -10.62 12.78
CA ARG A 81 5.27 -10.98 13.91
C ARG A 81 4.37 -12.16 13.54
N LYS A 82 3.83 -12.14 12.32
CA LYS A 82 2.97 -13.21 11.80
C LYS A 82 3.71 -14.55 11.71
N GLU A 83 4.92 -14.55 11.16
CA GLU A 83 5.77 -15.76 11.09
C GLU A 83 6.08 -16.35 12.47
N ARG A 84 6.28 -15.52 13.50
CA ARG A 84 6.51 -16.03 14.87
C ARG A 84 5.29 -16.75 15.42
N THR A 85 4.10 -16.22 15.21
CA THR A 85 2.85 -16.82 15.68
C THR A 85 2.48 -18.11 14.92
N GLU A 86 2.89 -18.25 13.66
CA GLU A 86 2.64 -19.47 12.87
C GLU A 86 3.60 -20.63 13.19
N ASN A 87 4.77 -20.33 13.80
CA ASN A 87 5.76 -21.32 14.19
C ASN A 87 5.63 -21.80 15.66
N GLU A 88 4.59 -21.33 16.37
CA GLU A 88 4.21 -21.74 17.73
C GLU A 88 3.01 -22.71 17.68
#